data_AF-A0A2M7X3B1-F1
#
_entry.id   AF-A0A2M7X3B1-F1
#
_cell.length_a   1.000
_cell.length_b   1.000
_cell.length_c   1.000
_cell.angle_alpha   90.00
_cell.angle_beta   90.00
_cell.angle_gamma   90.00
#
_symmetry.space_group_name_H-M   'P 1'
#
loop_
_entity.id
_entity.type
_entity.pdbx_description
1 polymer ?
#
loop_
_entity_poly.entity_id
_entity_poly.type
_entity_poly.pdbx_seq_one_letter_code
_entity_poly.pdbx_strand_id
1 'polypeptide(L)' 'MKKMTDLRKLDSTKLKTELKSIKKEMVDKKMMYGAGKEKDTSIFSKYRKEIARINTVLMEKEVLNEQENN' A
#
# COMPACT_ATOMS: atom_id res chain seq x y z
N MET A 1 -2.97 -9.43 -4.38
CA MET A 1 -2.01 -8.95 -3.38
C MET A 1 -0.62 -9.21 -3.91
N LYS A 2 0.18 -8.17 -4.16
CA LYS A 2 1.54 -8.33 -4.71
C LYS A 2 2.49 -9.01 -3.73
N LYS A 3 3.45 -9.78 -4.24
CA LYS A 3 4.51 -10.39 -3.44
C LYS A 3 5.53 -9.31 -3.05
N MET A 4 6.16 -9.46 -1.88
CA MET A 4 7.17 -8.47 -1.41
C MET A 4 8.35 -8.32 -2.37
N THR A 5 8.75 -9.40 -3.04
CA THR A 5 9.80 -9.39 -4.07
C THR A 5 9.49 -8.44 -5.21
N ASP A 6 8.22 -8.32 -5.57
CA ASP A 6 7.79 -7.47 -6.68
C ASP A 6 7.77 -6.01 -6.25
N LEU A 7 7.34 -5.74 -5.01
CA LEU A 7 7.35 -4.39 -4.41
C LEU A 7 8.77 -3.82 -4.29
N ARG A 8 9.77 -4.63 -3.96
CA ARG A 8 11.17 -4.18 -3.86
C ARG A 8 11.77 -3.75 -5.21
N LYS A 9 11.35 -4.39 -6.30
CA LYS A 9 11.76 -4.06 -7.68
C LYS A 9 11.13 -2.78 -8.22
N LEU A 10 10.04 -2.30 -7.60
CA LEU A 10 9.39 -1.07 -8.00
C LEU A 10 10.18 0.16 -7.54
N ASP A 11 10.17 1.20 -8.37
CA ASP A 11 10.74 2.50 -8.02
C ASP A 11 9.93 3.17 -6.90
N SER A 12 10.59 4.00 -6.09
CA SER A 12 10.02 4.74 -4.97
C SER A 12 8.83 5.61 -5.41
N THR A 13 8.90 6.20 -6.60
CA THR A 13 7.80 7.00 -7.19
C THR A 13 6.58 6.14 -7.53
N LYS A 14 6.81 4.95 -8.09
CA LYS A 14 5.75 3.98 -8.43
C LYS A 14 5.10 3.42 -7.16
N LEU A 15 5.90 3.12 -6.13
CA LEU A 15 5.40 2.69 -4.82
C LEU A 15 4.49 3.76 -4.18
N LYS A 16 4.87 5.04 -4.24
CA LYS A 16 4.03 6.15 -3.75
C LYS A 16 2.73 6.28 -4.55
N THR A 17 2.79 6.11 -5.87
CA THR A 17 1.60 6.13 -6.75
C THR A 17 0.65 4.99 -6.41
N GLU A 18 1.18 3.77 -6.25
CA GLU A 18 0.40 2.59 -5.90
C GLU A 18 -0.23 2.70 -4.51
N LEU A 19 0.52 3.23 -3.54
CA LEU A 19 0.01 3.55 -2.20
C LEU A 19 -1.20 4.51 -2.26
N LYS A 20 -1.14 5.53 -3.11
CA LYS A 20 -2.25 6.49 -3.31
C LYS A 20 -3.47 5.82 -3.93
N SER A 21 -3.26 4.93 -4.91
CA SER A 21 -4.33 4.15 -5.54
C SER A 21 -5.05 3.26 -4.53
N ILE A 22 -4.30 2.48 -3.75
CA ILE A 22 -4.87 1.56 -2.75
C ILE A 22 -5.65 2.34 -1.68
N LYS A 23 -5.14 3.50 -1.23
CA LYS A 23 -5.85 4.36 -0.28
C LYS A 23 -7.17 4.87 -0.86
N LYS A 24 -7.19 5.26 -2.13
CA LYS A 24 -8.43 5.70 -2.81
C LYS A 24 -9.45 4.56 -2.88
N GLU A 25 -9.05 3.39 -3.36
CA GLU A 25 -9.92 2.21 -3.42
C GLU A 25 -10.47 1.83 -2.05
N MET A 26 -9.66 1.93 -1.00
CA MET A 26 -10.11 1.66 0.37
C MET A 26 -11.21 2.63 0.81
N VAL A 27 -11.11 3.92 0.44
CA VAL A 27 -12.15 4.92 0.74
C VAL A 27 -13.42 4.62 -0.03
N ASP A 28 -13.32 4.31 -1.32
CA ASP A 28 -14.47 3.96 -2.16
C ASP A 28 -15.20 2.73 -1.60
N LYS A 29 -14.45 1.71 -1.19
CA LYS A 29 -15.02 0.51 -0.54
C LYS A 29 -15.66 0.81 0.82
N LYS A 30 -15.09 1.72 1.61
CA LYS A 30 -15.72 2.16 2.87
C LYS A 30 -17.06 2.86 2.61
N MET A 31 -17.15 3.69 1.58
CA MET A 31 -18.40 4.34 1.19
C MET A 31 -19.45 3.31 0.75
N MET A 32 -19.07 2.34 -0.08
CA MET A 32 -19.97 1.26 -0.50
C MET A 32 -20.45 0.40 0.68
N TYR A 33 -19.56 0.11 1.63
CA TYR A 33 -19.88 -0.63 2.85
C TYR A 33 -20.84 0.16 3.74
N GLY A 34 -20.60 1.45 3.96
CA GLY A 34 -21.51 2.33 4.71
C GLY A 34 -22.89 2.46 4.05
N ALA A 35 -22.95 2.40 2.73
CA ALA A 35 -24.21 2.36 1.97
C ALA A 35 -24.89 0.98 1.96
N GLY A 36 -24.32 -0.04 2.62
CA GLY A 36 -24.85 -1.41 2.65
C GLY A 36 -24.74 -2.19 1.33
N LYS A 37 -24.05 -1.63 0.33
CA LYS A 37 -23.86 -2.24 -1.00
C LYS A 37 -22.72 -3.26 -1.03
N GLU A 38 -21.78 -3.14 -0.10
CA GLU A 38 -20.65 -4.06 0.05
C GLU A 38 -20.77 -4.77 1.40
N LYS A 39 -20.66 -6.11 1.40
CA LYS A 39 -20.76 -6.93 2.62
C LYS A 39 -19.42 -7.55 3.01
N ASP A 40 -18.47 -7.63 2.09
CA ASP A 40 -17.17 -8.24 2.34
C ASP A 40 -16.21 -7.27 3.06
N THR A 41 -16.05 -7.48 4.36
CA THR A 41 -15.11 -6.71 5.20
C THR A 41 -13.67 -7.22 5.13
N SER A 42 -13.43 -8.41 4.55
CA SER A 42 -12.10 -9.00 4.43
C SER A 42 -11.17 -8.15 3.56
N ILE A 43 -11.75 -7.43 2.60
CA ILE A 43 -11.07 -6.52 1.67
C ILE A 43 -10.33 -5.41 2.43
N PHE A 44 -10.91 -4.88 3.52
CA PHE A 44 -10.25 -3.84 4.33
C PHE A 44 -8.97 -4.34 5.00
N SER A 45 -8.97 -5.59 5.46
CA SER A 45 -7.76 -6.21 6.03
C SER A 45 -6.68 -6.38 4.97
N LYS A 46 -7.07 -6.78 3.75
CA LYS A 46 -6.15 -6.91 2.61
C LYS A 46 -5.51 -5.57 2.26
N TYR A 47 -6.30 -4.51 2.14
CA TYR A 47 -5.79 -3.16 1.86
C TYR A 47 -4.85 -2.63 2.94
N ARG A 48 -5.19 -2.82 4.23
CA ARG A 48 -4.30 -2.42 5.34
C ARG A 48 -2.95 -3.13 5.27
N LYS A 49 -2.95 -4.43 5.00
CA LYS A 49 -1.71 -5.21 4.87
C LYS A 49 -0.90 -4.78 3.65
N GLU A 50 -1.54 -4.43 2.54
CA GLU A 50 -0.85 -3.98 1.34
C GLU A 50 -0.21 -2.59 1.54
N ILE A 51 -0.93 -1.66 2.18
CA ILE A 51 -0.40 -0.36 2.62
C ILE A 51 0.82 -0.55 3.51
N ALA A 52 0.73 -1.43 4.52
CA ALA A 52 1.84 -1.69 5.45
C ALA A 52 3.09 -2.17 4.71
N ARG A 53 2.94 -3.11 3.77
CA ARG A 53 4.07 -3.63 2.98
C ARG A 53 4.74 -2.58 2.10
N ILE A 54 3.95 -1.74 1.43
CA ILE A 54 4.49 -0.66 0.59
C ILE A 54 5.27 0.34 1.45
N ASN A 55 4.72 0.72 2.60
CA ASN A 55 5.41 1.61 3.55
C ASN A 55 6.72 0.98 4.06
N THR A 56 6.72 -0.32 4.38
CA THR A 56 7.95 -1.03 4.79
C THR A 56 9.03 -0.93 3.70
N VAL A 57 8.68 -1.20 2.44
CA VAL A 57 9.66 -1.14 1.33
C VAL A 57 10.14 0.29 1.09
N LEU A 58 9.27 1.30 1.22
CA LEU A 58 9.67 2.70 1.13
C LEU A 58 10.66 3.07 2.23
N MET A 59 10.40 2.66 3.47
CA MET A 59 11.30 2.89 4.60
C MET A 59 12.63 2.15 4.42
N GLU A 60 12.60 0.89 3.98
CA GLU A 60 13.83 0.13 3.65
C GLU A 60 14.70 0.92 2.65
N LYS A 61 14.10 1.53 1.63
CA LYS A 61 14.82 2.35 0.63
C LYS A 61 15.32 3.67 1.20
N GLU A 62 14.54 4.34 2.03
CA GLU A 62 14.93 5.61 2.67
C GLU A 62 16.13 5.40 3.60
N VAL A 63 16.09 4.36 4.45
CA VAL A 63 17.20 4.01 5.34
C VAL A 63 18.48 3.63 4.56
N LEU A 64 18.37 2.88 3.46
CA LEU A 64 19.52 2.56 2.62
C LEU A 64 20.15 3.82 2.00
N ASN A 65 19.33 4.74 1.49
CA ASN A 65 19.82 6.00 0.94
C ASN A 65 20.48 6.88 2.02
N GLU A 66 19.98 6.89 3.25
CA GLU A 66 20.57 7.63 4.37
C GLU A 66 21.93 7.05 4.80
N GLN A 67 22.11 5.73 4.69
CA GLN A 67 23.40 5.06 4.95
C GLN A 67 24.46 5.34 3.88
N GLU A 68 24.06 5.55 2.63
CA GLU A 68 25.00 5.88 1.54
C GLU A 68 25.51 7.33 1.59
N ASN A 69 24.83 8.21 2.32
CA ASN A 69 25.14 9.64 2.41
C ASN A 69 25.87 10.06 3.71
N ASN A 70 26.27 9.10 4.56
CA ASN A 70 27.04 9.29 5.80
C ASN A 70 28.39 8.60 5.72
#